data_AF-A0A0S3R8I0-F1
#
_entry.id   AF-A0A0S3R8I0-F1
#
_cell.length_a   1.000
_cell.length_b   1.000
_cell.length_c   1.000
_cell.angle_alpha   90.00
_cell.angle_beta   90.00
_cell.angle_gamma   90.00
#
_symmetry.space_group_name_H-M   'P 1'
#
loop_
_entity.id
_entity.type
_entity.pdbx_description
1 polymer ?
#
loop_
_entity_poly.entity_id
_entity_poly.type
_entity_poly.pdbx_seq_one_letter_code
_entity_poly.pdbx_strand_id
1 'polypeptide(L)'
;MQVASFTGENQAIAQYSQSLNDAYRTAVQDGMAAGLGLGSIRLFINSSFALAVWFGGKMVLEEGYTGGEVMSIFYALFFGSMSLGQAFTSLTAFTAGQAAAFEIFETIDRQPKIDAYDTAGRQVDDISGDIELREVCFCYPSRPD
;
A
#
# COMPACT_ATOMS: atom_id res chain seq x y z
N MET A 1 19.00 28.92 -4.48
CA MET A 1 18.89 30.32 -5.00
C MET A 1 18.92 30.35 -6.54
N GLN A 2 18.07 29.58 -7.23
CA GLN A 2 18.00 29.60 -8.71
C GLN A 2 16.64 30.04 -9.27
N VAL A 3 15.62 30.24 -8.41
CA VAL A 3 14.27 30.66 -8.82
C VAL A 3 14.13 32.19 -8.84
N ALA A 4 14.81 32.89 -7.92
CA ALA A 4 14.79 34.36 -7.84
C ALA A 4 15.55 35.05 -9.00
N SER A 5 16.52 34.38 -9.63
CA SER A 5 17.34 34.97 -10.71
C SER A 5 16.71 34.89 -12.10
N PHE A 6 15.61 34.14 -12.26
CA PHE A 6 14.97 33.89 -13.56
C PHE A 6 13.54 34.45 -13.65
N THR A 7 13.16 35.44 -12.82
CA THR A 7 11.85 36.14 -12.92
C THR A 7 10.64 35.20 -13.07
N GLY A 8 10.77 33.97 -12.58
CA GLY A 8 9.84 32.85 -12.82
C GLY A 8 8.83 32.69 -11.70
N GLU A 9 8.85 33.57 -10.71
CA GLU A 9 7.95 33.54 -9.55
C GLU A 9 6.48 33.55 -9.99
N ASN A 10 6.11 34.37 -10.97
CA ASN A 10 4.76 34.40 -11.52
C ASN A 10 4.38 33.08 -12.23
N GLN A 11 5.34 32.43 -12.90
CA GLN A 11 5.10 31.14 -13.58
C GLN A 11 4.97 30.00 -12.57
N ALA A 12 5.76 30.01 -11.50
CA ALA A 12 5.66 29.06 -10.39
C ALA A 12 4.34 29.23 -9.62
N ILE A 13 3.91 30.48 -9.36
CA ILE A 13 2.62 30.77 -8.72
C ILE A 13 1.45 30.33 -9.60
N ALA A 14 1.53 30.54 -10.92
CA ALA A 14 0.51 30.08 -11.86
C ALA A 14 0.42 28.55 -11.90
N GLN A 15 1.55 27.84 -11.97
CA GLN A 15 1.57 26.37 -11.91
C GLN A 15 1.05 25.84 -10.58
N TYR A 16 1.44 26.44 -9.46
CA TYR A 16 0.95 26.07 -8.13
C TYR A 16 -0.56 26.28 -7.99
N SER A 17 -1.07 27.40 -8.49
CA SER A 17 -2.52 27.69 -8.48
C SER A 17 -3.31 26.72 -9.34
N GLN A 18 -2.75 26.31 -10.49
CA GLN A 18 -3.34 25.30 -11.35
C GLN A 18 -3.39 23.93 -10.65
N SER A 19 -2.27 23.49 -10.06
CA SER A 19 -2.21 22.23 -9.30
C SER A 19 -3.14 22.23 -8.09
N LEU A 20 -3.31 23.37 -7.41
CA LEU A 20 -4.25 23.52 -6.30
C LEU A 20 -5.70 23.41 -6.75
N ASN A 21 -6.07 23.98 -7.90
CA ASN A 21 -7.43 23.91 -8.42
C ASN A 21 -7.79 22.46 -8.81
N ASP A 22 -6.86 21.77 -9.48
CA ASP A 22 -7.01 20.37 -9.82
C ASP A 22 -7.13 19.50 -8.55
N ALA A 23 -6.24 19.70 -7.56
CA ALA A 23 -6.30 19.00 -6.28
C ALA A 23 -7.59 19.30 -5.51
N TYR A 24 -8.09 20.54 -5.53
CA TYR A 24 -9.34 20.91 -4.88
C TYR A 24 -10.54 20.20 -5.52
N ARG A 25 -10.59 20.14 -6.86
CA ARG A 25 -11.66 19.44 -7.57
C ARG A 25 -11.65 17.95 -7.27
N THR A 26 -10.48 17.32 -7.25
CA THR A 26 -10.32 15.92 -6.85
C THR A 26 -10.74 15.72 -5.40
N ALA A 27 -10.31 16.58 -4.48
CA ALA A 27 -10.69 16.49 -3.06
C ALA A 27 -12.21 16.63 -2.83
N VAL A 28 -12.90 17.48 -3.59
CA VAL A 28 -14.36 17.60 -3.52
C VAL A 28 -15.05 16.35 -4.05
N GLN A 29 -14.57 15.77 -5.15
CA GLN A 29 -15.10 14.52 -5.70
C GLN A 29 -14.86 13.35 -4.75
N ASP A 30 -13.66 13.26 -4.18
CA ASP A 30 -13.29 12.27 -3.16
C ASP A 30 -14.14 12.44 -1.91
N GLY A 31 -14.38 13.67 -1.46
CA GLY A 31 -15.24 13.96 -0.32
C GLY A 31 -16.69 13.53 -0.56
N MET A 32 -17.23 13.77 -1.75
CA MET A 32 -18.57 13.30 -2.13
C MET A 32 -18.63 11.76 -2.22
N ALA A 33 -17.64 11.13 -2.84
CA ALA A 33 -17.56 9.68 -2.94
C ALA A 33 -17.44 9.01 -1.57
N ALA A 34 -16.59 9.56 -0.68
CA ALA A 34 -16.43 9.11 0.69
C ALA A 34 -17.73 9.32 1.50
N GLY A 35 -18.40 10.46 1.32
CA GLY A 35 -19.69 10.74 1.97
C GLY A 35 -20.78 9.75 1.56
N LEU A 36 -20.91 9.46 0.26
CA LEU A 36 -21.85 8.47 -0.27
C LEU A 36 -21.50 7.04 0.20
N GLY A 37 -20.22 6.70 0.24
CA GLY A 37 -19.73 5.43 0.76
C GLY A 37 -20.07 5.24 2.24
N LEU A 38 -19.73 6.20 3.09
CA LEU A 38 -20.02 6.14 4.53
C LEU A 38 -21.53 6.17 4.81
N GLY A 39 -22.28 7.01 4.09
CA GLY A 39 -23.73 7.11 4.21
C GLY A 39 -24.44 5.81 3.84
N SER A 40 -24.05 5.20 2.71
CA SER A 40 -24.62 3.91 2.27
C SER A 40 -24.35 2.80 3.28
N ILE A 41 -23.11 2.68 3.78
CA ILE A 41 -22.76 1.69 4.83
C ILE A 41 -23.63 1.90 6.08
N ARG A 42 -23.77 3.14 6.55
CA ARG A 42 -24.61 3.47 7.71
C ARG A 42 -26.08 3.12 7.49
N LEU A 43 -26.59 3.31 6.28
CA LEU A 43 -27.96 2.95 5.90
C LEU A 43 -28.15 1.43 5.89
N PHE A 44 -27.21 0.67 5.34
CA PHE A 44 -27.25 -0.80 5.36
C PHE A 44 -27.25 -1.33 6.79
N ILE A 45 -26.36 -0.83 7.67
CA ILE A 45 -26.31 -1.28 9.07
C ILE A 45 -27.64 -1.03 9.77
N ASN A 46 -28.21 0.17 9.66
CA ASN A 46 -29.52 0.48 10.26
C ASN A 46 -30.64 -0.38 9.68
N SER A 47 -30.62 -0.63 8.36
CA SER A 47 -31.62 -1.46 7.69
C SER A 47 -31.54 -2.92 8.14
N SER A 48 -30.32 -3.48 8.24
CA SER A 48 -30.10 -4.81 8.78
C SER A 48 -30.55 -4.94 10.23
N PHE A 49 -30.31 -3.92 11.07
CA PHE A 49 -30.80 -3.89 12.44
C PHE A 49 -32.34 -3.85 12.49
N ALA A 50 -32.99 -3.02 11.67
CA ALA A 50 -34.44 -2.95 11.60
C ALA A 50 -35.06 -4.29 11.16
N LEU A 51 -34.46 -4.93 10.15
CA LEU A 51 -34.86 -6.26 9.69
C LEU A 51 -34.64 -7.33 10.75
N ALA A 52 -33.53 -7.29 11.47
CA ALA A 52 -33.23 -8.23 12.56
C ALA A 52 -34.24 -8.11 13.70
N VAL A 53 -34.63 -6.89 14.07
CA VAL A 53 -35.67 -6.66 15.09
C VAL A 53 -37.04 -7.13 14.60
N TRP A 54 -37.41 -6.84 13.35
CA TRP A 54 -38.69 -7.28 12.79
C TRP A 54 -38.79 -8.81 12.67
N PHE A 55 -37.77 -9.44 12.10
CA PHE A 55 -37.70 -10.89 11.93
C PHE A 55 -37.54 -11.61 13.27
N GLY A 56 -36.73 -11.07 14.18
CA GLY A 56 -36.58 -11.57 15.54
C GLY A 56 -37.90 -11.51 16.32
N GLY A 57 -38.65 -10.42 16.20
CA GLY A 57 -39.99 -10.31 16.78
C GLY A 57 -40.96 -11.37 16.24
N LYS A 58 -40.92 -11.64 14.93
CA LYS A 58 -41.74 -12.68 14.30
C LYS A 58 -41.36 -14.09 14.79
N MET A 59 -40.07 -14.38 14.92
CA MET A 59 -39.55 -15.68 15.35
C MET A 59 -39.85 -15.97 16.82
N VAL A 60 -39.87 -14.94 17.68
CA VAL A 60 -40.32 -15.04 19.07
C VAL A 60 -41.82 -15.38 19.17
N LEU A 61 -42.65 -14.82 18.28
CA LEU A 61 -44.09 -15.09 18.26
C LEU A 61 -44.46 -16.47 17.67
N GLU A 62 -43.77 -16.91 16.61
CA GLU A 62 -44.14 -18.12 15.86
C GLU A 62 -43.47 -19.41 16.37
N GLU A 63 -42.21 -19.34 16.85
CA GLU A 63 -41.45 -20.54 17.25
C GLU A 63 -41.10 -20.59 18.75
N GLY A 64 -41.52 -19.60 19.54
CA GLY A 64 -41.35 -19.62 21.00
C GLY A 64 -39.90 -19.42 21.48
N TYR A 65 -39.00 -18.96 20.62
CA TYR A 65 -37.65 -18.56 21.03
C TYR A 65 -37.68 -17.39 22.01
N THR A 66 -36.73 -17.37 22.94
CA THR A 66 -36.56 -16.21 23.82
C THR A 66 -35.90 -15.09 23.03
N GLY A 67 -36.43 -13.86 23.09
CA GLY A 67 -35.85 -12.71 22.37
C GLY A 67 -34.36 -12.48 22.68
N GLY A 68 -33.90 -12.89 23.86
CA GLY A 68 -32.49 -12.87 24.23
C GLY A 68 -31.60 -13.83 23.44
N GLU A 69 -32.10 -15.01 23.08
CA GLU A 69 -31.35 -16.02 22.31
C GLU A 69 -31.12 -15.52 20.87
N VAL A 70 -32.16 -14.97 20.25
CA VAL A 70 -32.10 -14.41 18.89
C VAL A 70 -31.11 -13.23 18.84
N MET A 71 -31.18 -12.34 19.83
CA MET A 71 -30.23 -11.22 19.93
C MET A 71 -28.80 -11.70 20.15
N SER A 72 -28.60 -12.71 21.01
CA SER A 72 -27.28 -13.28 21.27
C SER A 72 -26.65 -13.88 20.01
N ILE A 73 -27.41 -14.63 19.21
CA ILE A 73 -26.95 -15.19 17.94
C ILE A 73 -26.59 -14.07 16.96
N PHE A 74 -27.43 -13.03 16.86
CA PHE A 74 -27.18 -11.88 16.00
C PHE A 74 -25.89 -11.15 16.36
N TYR A 75 -25.69 -10.84 17.65
CA TYR A 75 -24.47 -10.20 18.12
C TYR A 75 -23.24 -11.10 17.93
N ALA A 76 -23.34 -12.41 18.19
CA ALA A 76 -22.25 -13.35 17.96
C ALA A 76 -21.84 -13.37 16.48
N LEU A 77 -22.80 -13.39 15.55
CA LEU A 77 -22.52 -13.35 14.12
C LEU A 77 -21.93 -12.00 13.68
N PHE A 78 -22.46 -10.89 14.22
CA PHE A 78 -22.00 -9.54 13.91
C PHE A 78 -20.55 -9.32 14.38
N PHE A 79 -20.28 -9.57 15.65
CA PHE A 79 -18.93 -9.44 16.22
C PHE A 79 -17.96 -10.48 15.66
N GLY A 80 -18.43 -11.69 15.34
CA GLY A 80 -17.63 -12.72 14.68
C GLY A 80 -17.19 -12.29 13.28
N SER A 81 -18.12 -11.74 12.49
CA SER A 81 -17.82 -11.20 11.16
C SER A 81 -16.86 -10.02 11.22
N MET A 82 -17.05 -9.12 12.19
CA MET A 82 -16.15 -7.98 12.41
C MET A 82 -14.74 -8.42 12.81
N SER A 83 -14.63 -9.42 13.68
CA SER A 83 -13.34 -10.00 14.10
C SER A 83 -12.61 -10.65 12.92
N LEU A 84 -13.33 -11.38 12.08
CA LEU A 84 -12.77 -11.95 10.85
C LEU A 84 -12.29 -10.86 9.89
N GLY A 85 -13.06 -9.78 9.75
CA GLY A 85 -12.66 -8.60 8.97
C GLY A 85 -11.35 -7.97 9.48
N GLN A 86 -11.18 -7.86 10.80
CA GLN A 86 -9.93 -7.36 11.39
C GLN A 86 -8.76 -8.33 11.19
N ALA A 87 -9.00 -9.65 11.29
CA ALA A 87 -7.98 -10.66 11.05
C ALA A 87 -7.45 -10.59 9.60
N PHE A 88 -8.31 -10.29 8.63
CA PHE A 88 -7.87 -10.07 7.25
C PHE A 88 -6.89 -8.90 7.12
N THR A 89 -7.05 -7.81 7.88
CA THR A 89 -6.09 -6.70 7.90
C THR A 89 -4.73 -7.12 8.43
N SER A 90 -4.69 -8.00 9.44
CA SER A 90 -3.43 -8.57 9.94
C SER A 90 -2.78 -9.48 8.90
N LEU A 91 -3.58 -10.24 8.16
CA LEU A 91 -3.09 -11.10 7.09
C LEU A 91 -2.50 -10.28 5.93
N THR A 92 -3.13 -9.17 5.52
CA THR A 92 -2.57 -8.32 4.45
C THR A 92 -1.23 -7.70 4.85
N ALA A 93 -1.10 -7.25 6.10
CA ALA A 93 0.17 -6.77 6.63
C ALA A 93 1.26 -7.86 6.60
N PHE A 94 0.91 -9.09 6.95
CA PHE A 94 1.82 -10.23 6.86
C PHE A 94 2.26 -10.51 5.42
N THR A 95 1.33 -10.49 4.45
CA THR A 95 1.67 -10.70 3.04
C THR A 95 2.58 -9.61 2.48
N ALA A 96 2.40 -8.36 2.91
CA ALA A 96 3.30 -7.26 2.54
C ALA A 96 4.70 -7.47 3.14
N GLY A 97 4.78 -7.92 4.39
CA GLY A 97 6.05 -8.28 5.03
C GLY A 97 6.77 -9.43 4.31
N GLN A 98 6.03 -10.44 3.85
CA GLN A 98 6.59 -11.55 3.07
C GLN A 98 7.17 -11.06 1.73
N ALA A 99 6.47 -10.15 1.03
CA ALA A 99 6.97 -9.59 -0.22
C ALA A 99 8.27 -8.78 -0.01
N ALA A 100 8.34 -7.96 1.05
CA ALA A 100 9.55 -7.22 1.38
C ALA A 100 10.72 -8.16 1.76
N ALA A 101 10.44 -9.22 2.52
CA ALA A 101 11.45 -10.21 2.86
C ALA A 101 11.98 -10.93 1.61
N PHE A 102 11.11 -11.26 0.65
CA PHE A 102 11.50 -11.88 -0.61
C PHE A 102 12.52 -11.03 -1.38
N GLU A 103 12.29 -9.72 -1.51
CA GLU A 103 13.22 -8.80 -2.19
C GLU A 103 14.59 -8.69 -1.48
N ILE A 104 14.57 -8.73 -0.14
CA ILE A 104 15.81 -8.77 0.66
C ILE A 104 16.58 -10.07 0.41
N PHE A 105 15.90 -11.22 0.47
CA PHE A 105 16.54 -12.51 0.23
C PHE A 105 17.06 -12.64 -1.21
N GLU A 106 16.31 -12.15 -2.20
CA GLU A 106 16.76 -12.08 -3.60
C GLU A 106 18.04 -11.25 -3.73
N THR A 107 18.15 -10.15 -2.99
CA THR A 107 19.35 -9.30 -2.99
C THR A 107 20.54 -9.98 -2.32
N ILE A 108 20.32 -10.71 -1.22
CA ILE A 108 21.38 -11.44 -0.49
C ILE A 108 21.89 -12.63 -1.31
N ASP A 109 20.99 -13.39 -1.93
CA ASP A 109 21.34 -14.59 -2.71
C ASP A 109 21.89 -14.24 -4.11
N ARG A 110 21.86 -12.96 -4.50
CA ARG A 110 22.42 -12.49 -5.76
C ARG A 110 23.93 -12.68 -5.78
N GLN A 111 24.41 -13.59 -6.63
CA GLN A 111 25.83 -13.71 -6.93
C GLN A 111 26.29 -12.61 -7.91
N PRO A 112 27.20 -11.71 -7.51
CA PRO A 112 27.75 -10.70 -8.42
C PRO A 112 28.72 -11.34 -9.41
N LYS A 113 28.77 -10.83 -10.66
CA LYS A 113 29.73 -11.29 -11.68
C LYS A 113 31.18 -10.94 -11.33
N ILE A 114 31.37 -9.87 -10.57
CA ILE A 114 32.66 -9.42 -10.04
C ILE A 114 32.50 -9.48 -8.53
N ASP A 115 33.06 -10.51 -7.91
CA ASP A 115 33.02 -10.66 -6.46
C ASP A 115 34.20 -9.93 -5.84
N ALA A 116 33.92 -8.89 -5.05
CA ALA A 116 34.93 -8.10 -4.35
C ALA A 116 35.49 -8.83 -3.12
N TYR A 117 34.81 -9.87 -2.63
CA TYR A 117 35.23 -10.65 -1.47
C TYR A 117 35.98 -11.92 -1.85
N ASP A 118 36.10 -12.23 -3.14
CA ASP A 118 36.88 -13.36 -3.62
C ASP A 118 38.39 -13.10 -3.47
N THR A 119 39.02 -13.89 -2.60
CA THR A 119 40.47 -13.86 -2.36
C THR A 119 41.26 -14.74 -3.34
N ALA A 120 40.63 -15.41 -4.30
CA ALA A 120 41.32 -16.22 -5.31
C ALA A 120 42.15 -15.38 -6.31
N GLY A 121 41.98 -14.06 -6.31
CA GLY A 121 42.77 -13.13 -7.11
C GLY A 121 44.27 -13.18 -6.79
N ARG A 122 45.10 -12.85 -7.77
CA ARG A 122 46.55 -12.75 -7.57
C ARG A 122 46.89 -11.49 -6.77
N GLN A 123 47.40 -11.67 -5.56
CA GLN A 123 47.99 -10.60 -4.77
C GLN A 123 49.45 -10.39 -5.22
N VAL A 124 49.82 -9.15 -5.55
CA VAL A 124 51.17 -8.81 -6.06
C VAL A 124 51.85 -7.91 -5.01
N ASP A 125 53.04 -8.30 -4.54
CA ASP A 125 53.76 -7.61 -3.46
C ASP A 125 54.44 -6.29 -3.88
N ASP A 126 54.85 -6.19 -5.15
CA ASP A 126 55.51 -5.00 -5.72
C ASP A 126 54.86 -4.60 -7.05
N ILE A 127 54.34 -3.38 -7.12
CA ILE A 127 53.54 -2.87 -8.25
C ILE A 127 54.29 -1.69 -8.88
N SER A 128 54.85 -1.90 -10.09
CA SER A 128 55.55 -0.86 -10.86
C SER A 128 54.62 0.21 -11.47
N GLY A 129 53.31 -0.05 -11.52
CA GLY A 129 52.31 0.94 -11.94
C GLY A 129 52.14 1.13 -13.45
N ASP A 130 52.71 0.27 -14.30
CA ASP A 130 52.48 0.32 -15.75
C ASP A 130 51.06 -0.18 -16.10
N ILE A 131 50.22 0.73 -16.62
CA ILE A 131 48.83 0.44 -17.02
C ILE A 131 48.71 0.62 -18.53
N GLU A 132 48.22 -0.40 -19.22
CA GLU A 132 47.95 -0.37 -20.66
C GLU A 132 46.51 -0.81 -20.94
N LEU A 133 45.82 -0.07 -21.82
CA LEU A 133 44.47 -0.41 -22.30
C LEU A 133 44.58 -0.82 -23.77
N ARG A 134 44.20 -2.05 -24.10
CA ARG A 134 44.23 -2.57 -25.48
C ARG A 134 42.82 -2.89 -25.95
N GLU A 135 42.38 -2.19 -27.01
CA GLU A 135 41.11 -2.42 -27.73
C GLU A 135 39.88 -2.66 -26.82
N VAL A 136 39.70 -1.80 -25.81
CA VAL A 136 38.58 -1.93 -24.87
C VAL A 136 37.31 -1.30 -25.45
N CYS A 137 36.29 -2.12 -25.70
CA CYS A 137 34.93 -1.67 -25.97
C CYS A 137 34.06 -1.84 -24.71
N PHE A 138 33.47 -0.75 -24.22
CA PHE A 138 32.66 -0.74 -23.01
C PHE A 138 31.40 0.12 -23.20
N CYS A 139 30.25 -0.43 -22.80
CA CYS A 139 28.98 0.31 -22.72
C CYS A 139 28.37 0.11 -21.33
N TYR A 140 27.78 1.18 -20.79
CA TYR A 140 27.12 1.11 -19.49
C TYR A 140 25.80 0.32 -19.60
N PRO A 141 25.53 -0.63 -18.68
CA PRO A 141 24.30 -1.43 -18.72
C PRO A 141 23.01 -0.60 -18.67
N SER A 142 23.06 0.56 -18.02
CA SER A 142 21.91 1.48 -17.87
C SER A 142 21.60 2.30 -19.13
N ARG A 143 22.54 2.38 -20.08
CA ARG A 143 22.39 3.10 -21.36
C ARG A 143 23.24 2.40 -22.42
N PRO A 144 22.66 1.42 -23.13
CA PRO A 144 23.39 0.59 -24.08
C PRO A 144 23.64 1.23 -25.46
N ASP A 145 23.56 2.55 -25.58
CA ASP A 145 23.84 3.28 -26.83
C ASP A 145 25.35 3.57 -27.02
#